data_AF-M5GGR5-F1
#
_entry.id   AF-M5GGR5-F1
#
_cell.length_a   1.000
_cell.length_b   1.000
_cell.length_c   1.000
_cell.angle_alpha   90.00
_cell.angle_beta   90.00
_cell.angle_gamma   90.00
#
_symmetry.space_group_name_H-M   'P 1'
#
loop_
_entity.id
_entity.type
_entity.pdbx_description
1 polymer ?
#
loop_
_entity_poly.entity_id
_entity_poly.type
_entity_poly.pdbx_seq_one_letter_code
_entity_poly.pdbx_strand_id
1 'polypeptide(L)'
;MARLAFFLALFVYAFTTLCSASPILGARENALLPRWPLAPEPKNGTIELHHNADTSSWYLLVALNPTNYTDTSGNKTINGTHNPLLTVTLFFNVSSKVNTGNVNETDYTVYSTPVAFEHHINDNLTSVSIFNAAPQFYPEGQEIFFDLALNGVPVPQVAGGPTSVNGTGFTADLNKPLNITGIFTIHF
;
A
#
# COMPACT_ATOMS: atom_id res chain seq x y z
N MET A 1 3.66 76.61 -15.75
CA MET A 1 3.24 75.99 -14.47
C MET A 1 3.62 74.51 -14.54
N ALA A 2 4.87 74.05 -14.44
CA ALA A 2 5.93 74.29 -13.46
C ALA A 2 5.48 74.03 -12.00
N ARG A 3 6.00 72.91 -11.45
CA ARG A 3 6.15 72.58 -10.02
C ARG A 3 4.96 71.90 -9.31
N LEU A 4 4.73 70.61 -9.60
CA LEU A 4 4.27 69.65 -8.57
C LEU A 4 4.31 68.19 -9.07
N ALA A 5 5.50 67.67 -9.42
CA ALA A 5 5.68 66.21 -9.62
C ALA A 5 7.16 65.78 -9.52
N PHE A 6 7.99 66.57 -8.84
CA PHE A 6 9.39 66.26 -8.56
C PHE A 6 9.49 66.17 -7.05
N PHE A 7 9.56 64.96 -6.49
CA PHE A 7 10.05 64.60 -5.14
C PHE A 7 9.40 63.30 -4.58
N LEU A 8 9.17 62.30 -5.43
CA LEU A 8 9.00 60.93 -4.95
C LEU A 8 9.63 59.90 -5.90
N ALA A 9 10.75 60.28 -6.49
CA ALA A 9 11.63 59.43 -7.30
C ALA A 9 13.02 59.39 -6.65
N LEU A 10 13.12 58.86 -5.44
CA LEU A 10 14.39 58.53 -4.78
C LEU A 10 14.06 57.78 -3.48
N PHE A 11 13.75 56.47 -3.55
CA PHE A 11 14.16 55.49 -2.54
C PHE A 11 13.81 54.02 -2.82
N VAL A 12 13.30 53.64 -4.00
CA VAL A 12 13.15 52.20 -4.32
C VAL A 12 13.69 51.88 -5.73
N TYR A 13 14.86 52.45 -6.04
CA TYR A 13 15.64 52.12 -7.23
C TYR A 13 17.06 51.69 -6.84
N ALA A 14 17.11 50.62 -6.05
CA ALA A 14 18.24 49.73 -5.85
C ALA A 14 17.59 48.47 -5.26
N PHE A 15 17.10 47.51 -6.05
CA PHE A 15 17.85 46.67 -6.95
C PHE A 15 16.98 46.26 -8.14
N THR A 16 17.17 46.89 -9.29
CA THR A 16 16.96 46.22 -10.57
C THR A 16 18.24 45.46 -10.90
N THR A 17 18.21 44.13 -10.86
CA THR A 17 19.01 43.26 -11.75
C THR A 17 18.59 41.81 -11.54
N LEU A 18 17.73 41.31 -12.42
CA LEU A 18 17.96 40.14 -13.27
C LEU A 18 16.61 39.54 -13.70
N CYS A 19 16.27 39.86 -14.95
CA CYS A 19 15.42 39.06 -15.79
C CYS A 19 16.02 37.65 -15.92
N SER A 20 15.28 36.59 -15.58
CA SER A 20 15.22 35.33 -16.35
C SER A 20 14.23 34.33 -15.74
N ALA A 21 13.48 33.67 -16.63
CA ALA A 21 12.80 32.37 -16.49
C ALA A 21 11.38 32.31 -15.87
N SER A 22 10.44 31.93 -16.74
CA SER A 22 9.05 31.47 -16.61
C SER A 22 8.86 30.23 -15.70
N PRO A 23 7.68 29.59 -15.63
CA PRO A 23 6.27 30.03 -15.48
C PRO A 23 5.55 29.33 -14.28
N ILE A 24 4.30 29.73 -14.02
CA ILE A 24 3.16 28.99 -13.42
C ILE A 24 3.50 27.76 -12.53
N LEU A 25 3.21 27.84 -11.23
CA LEU A 25 2.90 26.67 -10.41
C LEU A 25 1.69 26.94 -9.52
N GLY A 26 0.54 26.40 -9.93
CA GLY A 26 -0.51 26.03 -8.99
C GLY A 26 -0.04 24.80 -8.23
N ALA A 27 0.56 24.99 -7.06
CA ALA A 27 0.82 23.90 -6.13
C ALA A 27 -0.47 23.64 -5.32
N ARG A 28 -1.40 22.92 -5.94
CA ARG A 28 -2.43 22.15 -5.22
C ARG A 28 -1.80 20.80 -4.87
N GLU A 29 -0.75 20.83 -4.07
CA GLU A 29 -0.15 19.66 -3.44
C GLU A 29 -0.38 19.82 -1.95
N ASN A 30 -1.23 18.97 -1.37
CA ASN A 30 -1.15 18.49 0.01
C ASN A 30 -2.46 17.77 0.39
N ALA A 31 -2.61 16.56 -0.14
CA ALA A 31 -3.27 15.48 0.57
C ALA A 31 -2.69 14.13 0.08
N LEU A 32 -1.37 14.06 -0.06
CA LEU A 32 -0.68 12.78 -0.02
C LEU A 32 -0.71 12.35 1.45
N LEU A 33 -1.59 11.41 1.79
CA LEU A 33 -1.49 10.75 3.09
C LEU A 33 -0.06 10.19 3.21
N PRO A 34 0.62 10.42 4.34
CA PRO A 34 2.01 10.04 4.49
C PRO A 34 2.12 8.53 4.31
N ARG A 35 3.01 8.12 3.39
CA ARG A 35 3.58 6.77 3.34
C ARG A 35 4.14 6.50 4.74
N TRP A 36 3.40 5.79 5.58
CA TRP A 36 3.78 5.58 6.98
C TRP A 36 5.17 4.91 7.00
N PRO A 37 6.16 5.46 7.73
CA PRO A 37 7.51 4.95 7.68
C PRO A 37 7.62 3.66 8.52
N LEU A 38 8.47 2.73 8.08
CA LEU A 38 9.12 1.67 8.88
C LEU A 38 8.48 0.26 8.96
N ALA A 39 7.92 -0.26 7.88
CA ALA A 39 8.24 -1.65 7.56
C ALA A 39 9.38 -1.63 6.53
N PRO A 40 10.49 -2.37 6.72
CA PRO A 40 11.41 -2.60 5.61
C PRO A 40 10.62 -3.18 4.44
N GLU A 41 11.05 -2.89 3.21
CA GLU A 41 10.45 -3.54 2.05
C GLU A 41 10.48 -5.06 2.30
N PRO A 42 9.32 -5.73 2.23
CA PRO A 42 9.24 -7.15 2.53
C PRO A 42 10.18 -7.92 1.59
N LYS A 43 10.78 -8.99 2.10
CA LYS A 43 11.69 -9.80 1.29
C LYS A 43 10.91 -10.50 0.17
N ASN A 44 11.47 -10.53 -1.04
CA ASN A 44 10.83 -11.24 -2.15
C ASN A 44 10.49 -12.69 -1.77
N GLY A 45 9.25 -13.09 -2.07
CA GLY A 45 8.74 -14.42 -1.76
C GLY A 45 8.30 -14.60 -0.30
N THR A 46 8.07 -13.54 0.49
CA THR A 46 7.60 -13.64 1.88
C THR A 46 6.17 -13.12 2.08
N ILE A 47 5.55 -13.61 3.16
CA ILE A 47 4.36 -13.02 3.75
C ILE A 47 4.71 -12.62 5.18
N GLU A 48 4.47 -11.36 5.53
CA GLU A 48 4.85 -10.79 6.81
C GLU A 48 3.67 -10.11 7.48
N LEU A 49 3.50 -10.36 8.77
CA LEU A 49 2.48 -9.72 9.61
C LEU A 49 3.17 -8.87 10.68
N HIS A 50 2.84 -7.58 10.70
CA HIS A 50 3.46 -6.55 11.53
C HIS A 50 2.45 -5.89 12.46
N HIS A 51 2.84 -5.66 13.71
CA HIS A 51 2.00 -5.01 14.72
C HIS A 51 2.46 -3.58 14.95
N ASN A 52 1.52 -2.64 14.94
CA ASN A 52 1.72 -1.29 15.45
C ASN A 52 1.01 -1.15 16.79
N ALA A 53 1.79 -1.13 17.86
CA ALA A 53 1.29 -1.00 19.22
C ALA A 53 0.72 0.39 19.52
N ASP A 54 1.17 1.44 18.82
CA ASP A 54 0.71 2.80 19.06
C ASP A 54 -0.73 3.01 18.58
N THR A 55 -1.10 2.32 17.49
CA THR A 55 -2.43 2.41 16.87
C THR A 55 -3.28 1.17 17.11
N SER A 56 -2.82 0.19 17.90
CA SER A 56 -3.51 -1.08 18.14
C SER A 56 -3.99 -1.72 16.84
N SER A 57 -3.08 -1.89 15.88
CA SER A 57 -3.43 -2.37 14.55
C SER A 57 -2.37 -3.28 13.92
N TRP A 58 -2.83 -4.20 13.08
CA TRP A 58 -1.98 -5.10 12.31
C TRP A 58 -1.96 -4.74 10.83
N TYR A 59 -0.83 -5.05 10.19
CA TYR A 59 -0.59 -4.85 8.77
C TYR A 59 -0.05 -6.13 8.14
N LEU A 60 -0.59 -6.49 6.98
CA LEU A 60 -0.14 -7.64 6.20
C LEU A 60 0.64 -7.17 4.98
N LEU A 61 1.88 -7.64 4.84
CA LEU A 61 2.72 -7.41 3.69
C LEU A 61 2.92 -8.74 2.95
N VAL A 62 2.67 -8.73 1.64
CA VAL A 62 2.88 -9.88 0.77
C VAL A 62 3.85 -9.46 -0.32
N ALA A 63 5.02 -10.09 -0.39
CA ALA A 63 5.97 -9.87 -1.47
C ALA A 63 6.07 -11.14 -2.30
N LEU A 64 5.61 -11.08 -3.55
CA LEU A 64 5.79 -12.19 -4.46
C LEU A 64 7.23 -12.20 -4.97
N ASN A 65 7.65 -13.37 -5.48
CA ASN A 65 8.93 -13.46 -6.17
C ASN A 65 8.79 -12.77 -7.54
N PRO A 66 9.59 -11.72 -7.83
CA PRO A 66 9.47 -10.97 -9.08
C PRO A 66 9.88 -11.75 -10.33
N THR A 67 10.52 -12.93 -10.19
CA THR A 67 10.91 -13.74 -11.35
C THR A 67 9.80 -14.63 -11.89
N ASN A 68 8.74 -14.87 -11.10
CA ASN A 68 7.69 -15.82 -11.48
C ASN A 68 6.29 -15.40 -11.01
N TYR A 69 6.17 -14.38 -10.14
CA TYR A 69 4.91 -13.86 -9.60
C TYR A 69 4.00 -14.97 -9.03
N THR A 70 4.61 -16.05 -8.55
CA THR A 70 3.91 -17.26 -8.09
C THR A 70 3.58 -17.21 -6.61
N ASP A 71 2.80 -18.21 -6.22
CA ASP A 71 2.46 -18.61 -4.87
C ASP A 71 3.61 -18.42 -3.86
N THR A 72 3.26 -17.89 -2.69
CA THR A 72 4.13 -17.81 -1.52
C THR A 72 3.33 -18.23 -0.29
N SER A 73 4.01 -18.67 0.75
CA SER A 73 3.38 -19.00 2.03
C SER A 73 4.22 -18.47 3.17
N GLY A 74 3.57 -18.26 4.31
CA GLY A 74 4.22 -17.77 5.51
C GLY A 74 3.40 -18.07 6.75
N ASN A 75 3.99 -17.86 7.91
CA ASN A 75 3.25 -17.93 9.16
C ASN A 75 3.72 -16.84 10.11
N LYS A 76 2.86 -16.52 11.08
CA LYS A 76 3.20 -15.63 12.19
C LYS A 76 2.60 -16.19 13.47
N THR A 77 3.44 -16.34 14.50
CA THR A 77 2.98 -16.61 15.86
C THR A 77 2.89 -15.30 16.65
N ILE A 78 1.75 -15.08 17.28
CA ILE A 78 1.46 -13.96 18.17
C ILE A 78 1.34 -14.51 19.59
N ASN A 79 2.09 -13.94 20.51
CA ASN A 79 2.12 -14.35 21.90
C ASN A 79 1.11 -13.56 22.73
N GLY A 80 0.47 -14.24 23.69
CA GLY A 80 -0.43 -13.60 24.63
C GLY A 80 0.29 -12.64 25.57
N THR A 81 -0.29 -11.45 25.74
CA THR A 81 0.25 -10.37 26.58
C THR A 81 0.39 -10.76 28.05
N HIS A 82 -0.51 -11.61 28.57
CA HIS A 82 -0.56 -12.00 29.99
C HIS A 82 -0.06 -13.43 30.26
N ASN A 83 0.01 -14.27 29.24
CA ASN A 83 0.55 -15.62 29.35
C ASN A 83 1.23 -16.00 28.03
N PRO A 84 2.58 -16.07 27.99
CA PRO A 84 3.33 -16.34 26.76
C PRO A 84 3.15 -17.78 26.26
N LEU A 85 2.53 -18.67 27.06
CA LEU A 85 2.16 -20.03 26.63
C LEU A 85 0.88 -20.03 25.77
N LEU A 86 0.06 -18.98 25.85
CA LEU A 86 -1.09 -18.80 24.97
C LEU A 86 -0.60 -18.10 23.71
N THR A 87 -0.81 -18.73 22.56
CA THR A 87 -0.37 -18.18 21.28
C THR A 87 -1.43 -18.39 20.20
N VAL A 88 -1.48 -17.49 19.22
CA VAL A 88 -2.18 -17.73 17.96
C VAL A 88 -1.14 -17.79 16.86
N THR A 89 -1.14 -18.87 16.08
CA THR A 89 -0.35 -18.96 14.86
C THR A 89 -1.26 -18.79 13.66
N LEU A 90 -1.00 -17.77 12.84
CA LEU A 90 -1.67 -17.57 11.57
C LEU A 90 -0.82 -18.18 10.46
N PHE A 91 -1.43 -19.04 9.65
CA PHE A 91 -0.84 -19.53 8.41
C PHE A 91 -1.41 -18.74 7.26
N PHE A 92 -0.54 -18.29 6.37
CA PHE A 92 -0.89 -17.54 5.17
C PHE A 92 -0.43 -18.33 3.94
N ASN A 93 -1.30 -18.40 2.94
CA ASN A 93 -0.96 -18.94 1.63
C ASN A 93 -1.47 -17.98 0.56
N VAL A 94 -0.62 -17.64 -0.38
CA VAL A 94 -0.97 -16.88 -1.57
C VAL A 94 -0.98 -17.85 -2.73
N SER A 95 -2.06 -17.85 -3.49
CA SER A 95 -2.14 -18.50 -4.79
C SER A 95 -2.35 -17.48 -5.89
N SER A 96 -1.71 -17.65 -7.04
CA SER A 96 -1.97 -16.86 -8.24
C SER A 96 -2.54 -17.73 -9.37
N LYS A 97 -3.44 -17.15 -10.16
CA LYS A 97 -4.05 -17.82 -11.31
C LYS A 97 -4.38 -16.80 -12.40
N VAL A 98 -4.00 -17.09 -13.64
CA VAL A 98 -4.50 -16.33 -14.80
C VAL A 98 -6.02 -16.50 -14.87
N ASN A 99 -6.73 -15.38 -14.94
CA ASN A 99 -8.18 -15.39 -14.94
C ASN A 99 -8.70 -16.10 -16.20
N THR A 100 -9.63 -17.03 -16.02
CA THR A 100 -10.15 -17.84 -17.13
C THR A 100 -11.00 -17.05 -18.13
N GLY A 101 -11.52 -15.90 -17.73
CA GLY A 101 -12.31 -15.00 -18.56
C GLY A 101 -11.49 -13.91 -19.27
N ASN A 102 -10.31 -13.56 -18.74
CA ASN A 102 -9.45 -12.53 -19.31
C ASN A 102 -7.97 -12.87 -19.06
N VAL A 103 -7.21 -13.14 -20.14
CA VAL A 103 -5.78 -13.48 -20.05
C VAL A 103 -4.89 -12.34 -19.56
N ASN A 104 -5.41 -11.11 -19.56
CA ASN A 104 -4.75 -9.92 -19.04
C ASN A 104 -5.00 -9.72 -17.54
N GLU A 105 -5.82 -10.60 -16.95
CA GLU A 105 -6.11 -10.59 -15.54
C GLU A 105 -5.40 -11.74 -14.83
N THR A 106 -4.86 -11.44 -13.65
CA THR A 106 -4.35 -12.47 -12.73
C THR A 106 -4.99 -12.28 -11.37
N ASP A 107 -5.67 -13.32 -10.93
CA ASP A 107 -6.31 -13.40 -9.63
C ASP A 107 -5.28 -13.88 -8.62
N TYR A 108 -5.14 -13.13 -7.54
CA TYR A 108 -4.36 -13.46 -6.37
C TYR A 108 -5.30 -13.70 -5.20
N THR A 109 -5.06 -14.76 -4.45
CA THR A 109 -5.83 -15.07 -3.26
C THR A 109 -4.88 -15.31 -2.10
N VAL A 110 -4.93 -14.44 -1.08
CA VAL A 110 -4.28 -14.66 0.21
C VAL A 110 -5.30 -15.28 1.15
N TYR A 111 -5.09 -16.54 1.48
CA TYR A 111 -5.87 -17.25 2.48
C TYR A 111 -5.14 -17.24 3.81
N SER A 112 -5.83 -16.91 4.89
CA SER A 112 -5.33 -17.04 6.25
C SER A 112 -6.26 -17.89 7.10
N THR A 113 -5.69 -18.76 7.93
CA THR A 113 -6.42 -19.45 9.00
C THR A 113 -5.67 -19.32 10.32
N PRO A 114 -6.31 -18.76 11.36
CA PRO A 114 -5.75 -18.75 12.69
C PRO A 114 -5.85 -20.15 13.32
N VAL A 115 -4.73 -20.62 13.87
CA VAL A 115 -4.66 -21.80 14.72
C VAL A 115 -4.31 -21.33 16.11
N ALA A 116 -5.32 -21.29 16.99
CA ALA A 116 -5.17 -20.78 18.34
C ALA A 116 -4.90 -21.91 19.34
N PHE A 117 -3.97 -21.63 20.26
CA PHE A 117 -3.87 -22.31 21.55
C PHE A 117 -4.28 -21.28 22.60
N GLU A 118 -5.58 -21.18 22.85
CA GLU A 118 -6.21 -20.41 23.94
C GLU A 118 -5.97 -18.87 23.98
N HIS A 119 -5.40 -18.27 22.92
CA HIS A 119 -5.20 -16.82 22.81
C HIS A 119 -6.21 -16.17 21.86
N HIS A 120 -6.58 -14.91 22.15
CA HIS A 120 -7.41 -14.06 21.30
C HIS A 120 -6.63 -12.79 20.95
N ILE A 121 -6.56 -12.45 19.67
CA ILE A 121 -5.93 -11.24 19.16
C ILE A 121 -6.93 -10.09 19.34
N ASN A 122 -6.55 -9.07 20.10
CA ASN A 122 -7.46 -7.97 20.45
C ASN A 122 -7.48 -6.84 19.41
N ASP A 123 -6.44 -6.74 18.61
CA ASP A 123 -6.28 -5.72 17.58
C ASP A 123 -6.74 -6.24 16.22
N ASN A 124 -7.11 -5.33 15.33
CA ASN A 124 -7.60 -5.68 14.00
C ASN A 124 -6.54 -5.53 12.92
N LEU A 125 -6.69 -6.28 11.83
CA LEU A 125 -6.01 -6.00 10.57
C LEU A 125 -6.65 -4.77 9.92
N THR A 126 -5.85 -3.77 9.59
CA THR A 126 -6.35 -2.48 9.05
C THR A 126 -5.73 -2.10 7.71
N SER A 127 -4.66 -2.79 7.29
CA SER A 127 -4.07 -2.61 5.96
C SER A 127 -3.49 -3.90 5.39
N VAL A 128 -3.45 -3.93 4.06
CA VAL A 128 -2.76 -4.96 3.26
C VAL A 128 -1.95 -4.25 2.19
N SER A 129 -0.72 -4.70 1.99
CA SER A 129 0.15 -4.29 0.89
C SER A 129 0.64 -5.52 0.14
N ILE A 130 0.45 -5.56 -1.17
CA ILE A 130 0.96 -6.61 -2.04
C ILE A 130 2.03 -5.99 -2.94
N PHE A 131 3.22 -6.58 -2.96
CA PHE A 131 4.41 -6.16 -3.68
C PHE A 131 4.82 -7.21 -4.71
N ASN A 132 5.49 -6.73 -5.77
CA ASN A 132 5.89 -7.53 -6.93
C ASN A 132 4.72 -8.34 -7.50
N ALA A 133 3.52 -7.78 -7.53
CA ALA A 133 2.40 -8.46 -8.13
C ALA A 133 2.09 -7.82 -9.48
N ALA A 134 2.00 -8.69 -10.48
CA ALA A 134 1.85 -8.33 -11.87
C ALA A 134 1.24 -9.54 -12.59
N PRO A 135 0.47 -9.34 -13.65
CA PRO A 135 -0.03 -10.46 -14.44
C PRO A 135 1.11 -11.37 -14.89
N GLN A 136 0.84 -12.68 -14.97
CA GLN A 136 1.87 -13.69 -15.24
C GLN A 136 2.70 -13.39 -16.52
N PHE A 137 2.10 -12.63 -17.45
CA PHE A 137 2.77 -12.02 -18.58
C PHE A 137 2.59 -10.49 -18.53
N TYR A 138 3.62 -9.78 -18.08
CA TYR A 138 3.63 -8.31 -18.09
C TYR A 138 4.47 -7.79 -19.28
N PRO A 139 3.85 -7.18 -20.30
CA PRO A 139 4.59 -6.45 -21.33
C PRO A 139 5.16 -5.16 -20.76
N GLU A 140 6.41 -4.82 -21.11
CA GLU A 140 6.98 -3.53 -20.74
C GLU A 140 6.13 -2.36 -21.26
N GLY A 141 5.90 -1.36 -20.42
CA GLY A 141 5.27 -0.09 -20.79
C GLY A 141 3.74 -0.03 -20.70
N GLN A 142 3.08 -1.06 -20.15
CA GLN A 142 1.62 -1.07 -19.96
C GLN A 142 1.21 -0.57 -18.57
N GLU A 143 0.03 0.05 -18.47
CA GLU A 143 -0.55 0.41 -17.18
C GLU A 143 -1.20 -0.81 -16.52
N ILE A 144 -0.92 -1.00 -15.23
CA ILE A 144 -1.49 -2.06 -14.42
C ILE A 144 -2.48 -1.46 -13.43
N PHE A 145 -3.66 -2.04 -13.38
CA PHE A 145 -4.69 -1.77 -12.37
C PHE A 145 -4.79 -2.94 -11.42
N PHE A 146 -5.22 -2.67 -10.20
CA PHE A 146 -5.43 -3.70 -9.21
C PHE A 146 -6.68 -3.44 -8.40
N ASP A 147 -7.50 -4.45 -8.21
CA ASP A 147 -8.63 -4.41 -7.30
C ASP A 147 -8.42 -5.34 -6.12
N LEU A 148 -8.79 -4.88 -4.92
CA LEU A 148 -8.66 -5.63 -3.68
C LEU A 148 -10.02 -5.82 -3.02
N ALA A 149 -10.29 -7.03 -2.54
CA ALA A 149 -11.41 -7.31 -1.65
C ALA A 149 -10.96 -8.18 -0.48
N LEU A 150 -11.57 -7.95 0.67
CA LEU A 150 -11.38 -8.72 1.89
C LEU A 150 -12.70 -9.42 2.22
N ASN A 151 -12.68 -10.74 2.28
CA ASN A 151 -13.85 -11.59 2.52
C ASN A 151 -15.03 -11.24 1.58
N GLY A 152 -14.72 -10.91 0.33
CA GLY A 152 -15.70 -10.51 -0.69
C GLY A 152 -16.15 -9.03 -0.62
N VAL A 153 -15.65 -8.25 0.34
CA VAL A 153 -15.96 -6.81 0.46
C VAL A 153 -14.84 -6.00 -0.18
N PRO A 154 -15.11 -5.12 -1.16
CA PRO A 154 -14.10 -4.26 -1.76
C PRO A 154 -13.37 -3.40 -0.72
N VAL A 155 -12.05 -3.31 -0.87
CA VAL A 155 -11.17 -2.54 0.02
C VAL A 155 -10.77 -1.23 -0.67
N PRO A 156 -10.89 -0.07 0.00
CA PRO A 156 -10.39 1.19 -0.52
C PRO A 156 -8.88 1.16 -0.81
N GLN A 157 -8.52 1.53 -2.03
CA GLN A 157 -7.13 1.67 -2.45
C GLN A 157 -6.65 3.10 -2.23
N VAL A 158 -5.42 3.28 -1.77
CA VAL A 158 -4.91 4.61 -1.40
C VAL A 158 -3.75 5.08 -2.29
N ALA A 159 -2.97 4.17 -2.85
CA ALA A 159 -2.00 4.43 -3.93
C ALA A 159 -1.39 3.11 -4.40
N GLY A 160 -1.16 2.98 -5.72
CA GLY A 160 -0.46 1.86 -6.35
C GLY A 160 0.73 2.35 -7.19
N GLY A 161 1.81 1.59 -7.15
CA GLY A 161 2.88 1.64 -8.16
C GLY A 161 2.69 0.49 -9.17
N PRO A 162 3.49 0.40 -10.24
CA PRO A 162 3.27 -0.58 -11.31
C PRO A 162 3.25 -2.03 -10.83
N THR A 163 3.86 -2.34 -9.69
CA THR A 163 3.94 -3.71 -9.15
C THR A 163 3.58 -3.79 -7.66
N SER A 164 3.00 -2.74 -7.09
CA SER A 164 2.67 -2.71 -5.66
C SER A 164 1.36 -1.99 -5.38
N VAL A 165 0.54 -2.56 -4.51
CA VAL A 165 -0.79 -2.01 -4.23
C VAL A 165 -1.13 -2.11 -2.76
N ASN A 166 -1.76 -1.05 -2.25
CA ASN A 166 -2.07 -0.88 -0.84
C ASN A 166 -3.57 -0.66 -0.64
N GLY A 167 -4.18 -1.51 0.19
CA GLY A 167 -5.54 -1.33 0.68
C GLY A 167 -5.53 -0.89 2.14
N THR A 168 -6.30 0.15 2.47
CA THR A 168 -6.47 0.61 3.86
C THR A 168 -7.92 1.03 4.12
N GLY A 169 -8.23 1.47 5.35
CA GLY A 169 -9.57 1.96 5.68
C GLY A 169 -10.60 0.86 5.91
N PHE A 170 -10.15 -0.38 6.18
CA PHE A 170 -11.00 -1.50 6.56
C PHE A 170 -10.64 -2.01 7.97
N THR A 171 -11.43 -2.95 8.48
CA THR A 171 -11.17 -3.62 9.75
C THR A 171 -11.49 -5.11 9.60
N ALA A 172 -10.51 -5.97 9.89
CA ALA A 172 -10.67 -7.42 9.86
C ALA A 172 -10.25 -8.06 11.19
N ASP A 173 -11.05 -9.01 11.63
CA ASP A 173 -10.78 -9.83 12.81
C ASP A 173 -9.78 -10.94 12.46
N LEU A 174 -8.57 -10.87 13.02
CA LEU A 174 -7.51 -11.87 12.82
C LEU A 174 -7.78 -13.21 13.52
N ASN A 175 -8.82 -13.29 14.35
CA ASN A 175 -9.26 -14.55 14.96
C ASN A 175 -10.19 -15.34 14.05
N LYS A 176 -10.52 -14.81 12.87
CA LYS A 176 -11.32 -15.50 11.84
C LYS A 176 -10.48 -15.78 10.60
N PRO A 177 -10.85 -16.79 9.79
CA PRO A 177 -10.26 -16.96 8.47
C PRO A 177 -10.38 -15.68 7.65
N LEU A 178 -9.30 -15.35 6.93
CA LEU A 178 -9.27 -14.22 6.01
C LEU A 178 -9.13 -14.75 4.59
N ASN A 179 -9.89 -14.17 3.67
CA ASN A 179 -9.78 -14.38 2.24
C ASN A 179 -9.60 -13.03 1.57
N ILE A 180 -8.36 -12.70 1.21
CA ILE A 180 -8.02 -11.45 0.54
C ILE A 180 -7.82 -11.76 -0.93
N THR A 181 -8.68 -11.23 -1.79
CA THR A 181 -8.60 -11.41 -3.23
C THR A 181 -8.11 -10.15 -3.90
N GLY A 182 -7.12 -10.29 -4.76
CA GLY A 182 -6.56 -9.25 -5.58
C GLY A 182 -6.71 -9.58 -7.06
N ILE A 183 -7.15 -8.66 -7.90
CA ILE A 183 -7.21 -8.85 -9.36
C ILE A 183 -6.28 -7.84 -10.00
N PHE A 184 -5.22 -8.29 -10.67
CA PHE A 184 -4.35 -7.43 -11.47
C PHE A 184 -4.78 -7.45 -12.93
N THR A 185 -4.99 -6.28 -13.53
CA THR A 185 -5.49 -6.12 -14.91
C THR A 185 -4.53 -5.28 -15.72
N ILE A 186 -4.18 -5.73 -16.94
CA ILE A 186 -3.48 -4.91 -17.95
C ILE A 186 -4.52 -4.22 -18.82
N HIS A 187 -4.42 -2.89 -18.98
CA HIS A 187 -5.16 -2.17 -20.01
C HIS A 187 -4.22 -1.86 -21.19
N PHE A 188 -4.73 -2.03 -22.42
CA PHE A 188 -4.04 -1.70 -23.67
C PHE A 188 -4.57 -0.41 -24.29
#